data_AF-R1DE55-F1
#
_entry.id   AF-R1DE55-F1
#
_cell.length_a   1.000
_cell.length_b   1.000
_cell.length_c   1.000
_cell.angle_alpha   90.00
_cell.angle_beta   90.00
_cell.angle_gamma   90.00
#
_symmetry.space_group_name_H-M   'P 1'
#
loop_
_entity.id
_entity.type
_entity.pdbx_description
1 polymer ?
#
loop_
_entity_poly.entity_id
_entity_poly.type
_entity_poly.pdbx_seq_one_letter_code
_entity_poly.pdbx_strand_id
1 'polypeptide(L)' 'GREQLFFRSAYFPVKACVDGDYLTLFNSLPAAEQKTIADDLDRTPAEISKKLEELAARIL' A
#
# COMPACT_ATOMS: atom_id res chain seq x y z
N GLY A 1 12.28 -7.47 -8.87
CA GLY A 1 13.15 -8.36 -8.08
C GLY A 1 13.97 -7.66 -7.01
N ARG A 2 13.53 -6.53 -6.46
CA ARG A 2 14.08 -5.94 -5.23
C ARG A 2 12.93 -5.78 -4.25
N GLU A 3 13.20 -5.99 -2.96
CA GLU A 3 12.20 -5.69 -1.94
C GLU A 3 12.02 -4.17 -1.78
N GLN A 4 10.79 -3.75 -1.48
CA GLN A 4 10.40 -2.34 -1.51
C GLN A 4 11.24 -1.48 -0.57
N LEU A 5 11.49 -1.96 0.66
CA LEU A 5 12.25 -1.22 1.67
C LEU A 5 13.69 -0.98 1.23
N PHE A 6 14.35 -1.99 0.65
CA PHE A 6 15.70 -1.85 0.11
C PHE A 6 15.74 -0.95 -1.12
N PHE A 7 14.71 -1.01 -1.97
CA PHE A 7 14.62 -0.13 -3.14
C PHE A 7 14.51 1.35 -2.73
N ARG A 8 13.66 1.68 -1.76
CA ARG A 8 13.51 3.06 -1.27
C ARG A 8 14.64 3.51 -0.34
N SER A 9 15.35 2.58 0.28
CA SER A 9 16.49 2.84 1.18
C SER A 9 17.85 2.70 0.49
N ALA A 10 17.95 2.98 -0.81
CA ALA A 10 19.14 2.72 -1.62
C ALA A 10 20.42 3.40 -1.12
N TYR A 11 20.30 4.59 -0.50
CA TYR A 11 21.44 5.36 0.03
C TYR A 11 21.41 5.48 1.55
N PHE A 12 20.21 5.65 2.13
CA PHE A 12 20.00 5.74 3.57
C PHE A 12 18.69 5.05 3.96
N PRO A 13 18.59 4.48 5.18
CA PRO A 13 17.35 3.87 5.66
C PRO A 13 16.20 4.88 5.70
N VAL A 14 15.07 4.52 5.09
CA VAL A 14 13.83 5.28 5.25
C VAL A 14 13.36 5.18 6.71
N LYS A 15 13.03 6.32 7.32
CA LYS A 15 12.54 6.41 8.70
C LYS A 15 11.26 7.22 8.75
N ALA A 16 10.23 6.68 9.42
CA ALA A 16 8.94 7.32 9.65
C ALA A 16 8.22 7.81 8.37
N CYS A 17 8.46 7.16 7.23
CA CYS A 17 7.80 7.46 5.96
C CYS A 17 7.22 6.16 5.36
N VAL A 18 6.02 6.26 4.80
CA VAL A 18 5.32 5.16 4.13
C VAL A 18 5.22 5.50 2.64
N ASP A 19 5.46 4.52 1.79
CA ASP A 19 5.41 4.68 0.34
C ASP A 19 3.97 4.64 -0.18
N GLY A 20 3.36 5.83 -0.33
CA GLY A 20 1.98 5.97 -0.82
C GLY A 20 1.78 5.40 -2.23
N ASP A 21 2.75 5.58 -3.13
CA ASP A 21 2.67 5.05 -4.50
C ASP A 21 2.61 3.52 -4.47
N TYR A 22 3.41 2.89 -3.62
CA TYR A 22 3.38 1.44 -3.46
C TYR A 22 2.03 0.93 -2.96
N LEU A 23 1.38 1.67 -2.05
CA LEU A 23 0.05 1.30 -1.55
C LEU A 23 -1.04 1.39 -2.63
N THR A 24 -0.92 2.31 -3.59
CA THR A 24 -1.92 2.43 -4.68
C THR A 24 -1.99 1.19 -5.57
N LEU A 25 -0.93 0.37 -5.60
CA LEU A 25 -0.91 -0.91 -6.33
C LEU A 25 -1.92 -1.91 -5.80
N PHE A 26 -2.43 -1.76 -4.56
CA PHE A 26 -3.43 -2.66 -3.98
C PHE A 26 -4.62 -2.91 -4.91
N ASN A 27 -5.14 -1.85 -5.54
CA ASN A 27 -6.30 -1.95 -6.45
C ASN A 27 -5.99 -2.70 -7.75
N SER A 28 -4.71 -2.88 -8.09
CA SER A 28 -4.27 -3.63 -9.28
C SER A 28 -3.98 -5.11 -8.99
N LEU A 29 -3.97 -5.51 -7.72
CA LEU A 29 -3.72 -6.90 -7.34
C LEU A 29 -4.89 -7.82 -7.74
N PRO A 30 -4.65 -9.12 -7.96
CA PRO A 30 -5.72 -10.10 -8.09
C PRO A 30 -6.65 -10.09 -6.88
N ALA A 31 -7.96 -10.33 -7.10
CA ALA A 31 -8.96 -10.28 -6.04
C ALA A 31 -8.66 -11.21 -4.84
N ALA A 32 -8.04 -12.38 -5.10
CA ALA A 32 -7.62 -13.31 -4.06
C ALA A 32 -6.52 -12.73 -3.15
N GLU A 33 -5.57 -12.00 -3.73
CA GLU A 33 -4.50 -11.34 -2.98
C GLU A 33 -5.04 -10.14 -2.19
N GLN A 34 -5.91 -9.34 -2.81
CA GLN A 34 -6.60 -8.23 -2.11
C GLN A 34 -7.36 -8.75 -0.88
N LYS A 35 -8.07 -9.87 -1.03
CA LYS A 35 -8.80 -10.50 0.08
C LYS A 35 -7.85 -10.97 1.18
N THR A 36 -6.77 -11.67 0.83
CA THR A 36 -5.79 -12.16 1.80
C THR A 36 -5.22 -11.01 2.65
N ILE A 37 -4.81 -9.93 1.99
CA ILE A 37 -4.30 -8.72 2.66
C ILE A 37 -5.38 -8.07 3.54
N ALA A 38 -6.63 -8.04 3.07
CA ALA A 38 -7.73 -7.45 3.81
C ALA A 38 -8.07 -8.25 5.07
N ASP A 39 -8.09 -9.59 4.96
CA ASP A 39 -8.33 -10.51 6.06
C ASP A 39 -7.23 -10.36 7.14
N ASP A 40 -5.95 -10.24 6.75
CA ASP A 40 -4.83 -9.99 7.68
C ASP A 40 -4.94 -8.65 8.44
N LEU A 41 -5.73 -7.70 7.92
CA LEU A 41 -5.93 -6.38 8.48
C LEU A 41 -7.30 -6.21 9.16
N ASP A 42 -8.07 -7.29 9.31
CA ASP A 42 -9.44 -7.32 9.82
C ASP A 42 -10.36 -6.31 9.10
N ARG A 43 -10.24 -6.24 7.77
CA ARG A 43 -10.97 -5.30 6.91
C ARG A 43 -11.51 -5.97 5.66
N THR A 44 -12.34 -5.26 4.93
CA THR A 44 -12.73 -5.62 3.55
C THR A 44 -11.83 -4.92 2.52
N PRO A 45 -11.62 -5.52 1.33
CA PRO A 45 -10.90 -4.85 0.25
C PRO A 45 -11.46 -3.45 -0.09
N ALA A 46 -12.79 -3.31 -0.06
CA ALA A 46 -13.46 -2.04 -0.32
C ALA A 46 -13.12 -0.94 0.71
N GLU A 47 -13.02 -1.29 2.00
CA GLU A 47 -12.61 -0.34 3.04
C GLU A 47 -11.16 0.11 2.87
N ILE A 48 -10.28 -0.80 2.43
CA ILE A 48 -8.89 -0.47 2.13
C ILE A 48 -8.83 0.47 0.92
N SER A 49 -9.49 0.14 -0.19
CA SER A 49 -9.55 0.99 -1.38
C SER A 49 -10.07 2.39 -1.06
N LYS A 50 -11.16 2.50 -0.27
CA LYS A 50 -11.69 3.78 0.17
C LYS A 50 -10.67 4.61 0.96
N LYS A 51 -9.94 3.98 1.89
CA LYS A 51 -8.88 4.67 2.66
C LYS A 51 -7.73 5.16 1.78
N LEU A 52 -7.36 4.39 0.76
CA LEU A 52 -6.31 4.79 -0.18
C LEU A 52 -6.76 5.98 -1.04
N GLU A 53 -8.01 6.00 -1.47
CA GLU A 53 -8.62 7.14 -2.18
C GLU A 53 -8.66 8.39 -1.28
N GLU A 54 -9.10 8.25 -0.03
CA GLU A 54 -9.10 9.36 0.94
C GLU A 54 -7.69 9.91 1.20
N LEU A 55 -6.66 9.05 1.20
CA LEU A 55 -5.27 9.48 1.35
C LEU A 55 -4.80 10.26 0.12
N ALA A 56 -5.10 9.78 -1.09
CA ALA A 56 -4.75 10.45 -2.34
C ALA A 56 -5.42 11.83 -2.44
N ALA A 57 -6.71 11.92 -2.10
CA ALA A 57 -7.50 13.16 -2.13
C ALA A 57 -7.07 14.22 -1.11
N ARG A 58 -6.23 13.87 -0.12
CA ARG A 58 -5.68 14.83 0.85
C ARG A 58 -4.34 15.44 0.42
N ILE A 59 -3.72 14.89 -0.62
CA ILE A 59 -2.39 15.26 -1.09
C ILE A 59 -2.47 16.02 -2.43
N LEU A 60 -3.53 15.78 -3.21
CA LEU A 60 -3.89 16.49 -4.44
C LEU A 60 -4.91 17.61 -4.15
#